data_AF-A0A4Y2WJU7-F1
#
_entry.id   AF-A0A4Y2WJU7-F1
#
_cell.length_a   1.000
_cell.length_b   1.000
_cell.length_c   1.000
_cell.angle_alpha   90.00
_cell.angle_beta   90.00
_cell.angle_gamma   90.00
#
_symmetry.space_group_name_H-M   'P 1'
#
loop_
_entity.id
_entity.type
_entity.pdbx_description
1 polymer ?
#
loop_
_entity_poly.entity_id
_entity_poly.type
_entity_poly.pdbx_seq_one_letter_code
_entity_poly.pdbx_strand_id
1 'polypeptide(L)'
;MPETGPLTRSMDEKFEKLFDMIAEMKAGLEDKMEVGQEEMQSGQEEMRSGQERLEQVRSVQEEMKSQIQAHTESEVEEIKIHVDGCIGKIEEEVQCVKLKIEEVESEVQRKIEGVEEKVQEKISNLERRINELEERPNYFPASQEFMSSRPTVKPLTFDGQTSWTVFKTRFDVVSSTNGWTDFVKASQLVASFRGSAAEVLQGIPADKLTDLTTIEKALESRFGDSHLTQFYRTELKTEARRKPSRNGCRCGTTNDCTDASGCSGKLISPVLRRRQQRRRHATFNQIDGRKRSEIISGL
;
A
#
# COMPACT_ATOMS: atom_id res chain seq x y z
N MET A 1 -20.24 -86.57 -127.64
CA MET A 1 -21.29 -85.56 -127.37
C MET A 1 -22.65 -86.19 -127.60
N PRO A 2 -23.60 -86.14 -126.66
CA PRO A 2 -24.96 -85.75 -126.99
C PRO A 2 -25.02 -84.21 -126.95
N GLU A 3 -25.51 -83.59 -128.03
CA GLU A 3 -25.76 -82.15 -128.03
C GLU A 3 -26.99 -81.84 -127.17
N THR A 4 -26.75 -81.14 -126.06
CA THR A 4 -27.78 -80.53 -125.23
C THR A 4 -28.31 -79.28 -125.92
N GLY A 5 -29.62 -79.27 -126.22
CA GLY A 5 -30.30 -78.16 -126.89
C GLY A 5 -30.34 -76.87 -126.06
N PRO A 6 -30.51 -75.69 -126.69
CA PRO A 6 -30.37 -74.37 -126.06
C PRO A 6 -31.31 -74.09 -124.87
N LEU A 7 -32.39 -74.86 -124.70
CA LEU A 7 -33.33 -74.71 -123.57
C LEU A 7 -32.82 -75.28 -122.24
N THR A 8 -32.02 -76.35 -122.24
CA THR A 8 -31.54 -76.97 -120.98
C THR A 8 -30.43 -76.14 -120.34
N ARG A 9 -29.53 -75.55 -121.13
CA ARG A 9 -28.49 -74.61 -120.64
C ARG A 9 -29.09 -73.38 -119.94
N SER A 10 -30.20 -72.84 -120.45
CA SER A 10 -30.83 -71.65 -119.86
C SER A 10 -31.50 -71.92 -118.50
N MET A 11 -31.98 -73.15 -118.26
CA MET A 11 -32.53 -73.53 -116.96
C MET A 11 -31.41 -73.69 -115.93
N ASP A 12 -30.31 -74.34 -116.29
CA ASP A 12 -29.14 -74.52 -115.41
C ASP A 12 -28.53 -73.17 -115.01
N GLU A 13 -28.40 -72.22 -115.95
CA GLU A 13 -27.93 -70.85 -115.66
C GLU A 13 -28.81 -70.08 -114.65
N LYS A 14 -30.12 -70.37 -114.59
CA LYS A 14 -31.04 -69.76 -113.63
C LYS A 14 -30.93 -70.40 -112.24
N PHE A 15 -30.69 -71.70 -112.17
CA PHE A 15 -30.46 -72.41 -110.91
C PHE A 15 -29.12 -72.04 -110.28
N GLU A 16 -28.04 -71.92 -111.08
CA GLU A 16 -26.75 -71.45 -110.58
C GLU A 16 -26.85 -70.02 -110.01
N LYS A 17 -27.54 -69.10 -110.70
CA LYS A 17 -27.81 -67.75 -110.15
C LYS A 17 -28.61 -67.76 -108.84
N LEU A 18 -29.51 -68.73 -108.66
CA LEU A 18 -30.27 -68.89 -107.43
C LEU A 18 -29.38 -69.42 -106.29
N PHE A 19 -28.50 -70.38 -106.58
CA PHE A 19 -27.52 -70.89 -105.61
C PHE A 19 -26.49 -69.83 -105.20
N ASP A 20 -26.00 -69.03 -106.15
CA ASP A 20 -25.12 -67.89 -105.87
C ASP A 20 -25.79 -66.89 -104.93
N MET A 21 -27.06 -66.54 -105.19
CA MET A 21 -27.82 -65.64 -104.33
C MET A 21 -28.03 -66.23 -102.92
N ILE A 22 -28.30 -67.53 -102.80
CA ILE A 22 -28.43 -68.21 -101.49
C ILE A 22 -27.10 -68.23 -100.75
N ALA A 23 -25.99 -68.49 -101.45
CA ALA A 23 -24.65 -68.50 -100.87
C ALA A 23 -24.25 -67.10 -100.36
N GLU A 24 -24.54 -66.06 -101.13
CA GLU A 24 -24.29 -64.65 -100.75
C GLU A 24 -25.17 -64.22 -99.57
N MET A 25 -26.45 -64.59 -99.55
CA MET A 25 -27.32 -64.36 -98.39
C MET A 25 -26.84 -65.10 -97.15
N LYS A 26 -26.36 -66.34 -97.30
CA LYS A 26 -25.83 -67.13 -96.17
C LYS A 26 -24.54 -66.52 -95.64
N ALA A 27 -23.59 -66.16 -96.51
CA ALA A 27 -22.34 -65.50 -96.13
C ALA A 27 -22.61 -64.16 -95.42
N GLY A 28 -23.50 -63.32 -95.98
CA GLY A 28 -23.86 -62.05 -95.34
C GLY A 28 -24.65 -62.19 -94.03
N LEU A 29 -25.30 -63.32 -93.79
CA LEU A 29 -25.92 -63.64 -92.49
C LEU A 29 -24.85 -64.12 -91.48
N GLU A 30 -23.91 -64.94 -91.93
CA GLU A 30 -22.80 -65.49 -91.14
C GLU A 30 -21.85 -64.37 -90.69
N ASP A 31 -21.46 -63.46 -91.59
CA ASP A 31 -20.68 -62.25 -91.28
C ASP A 31 -21.38 -61.37 -90.22
N LYS A 32 -22.69 -61.18 -90.33
CA LYS A 32 -23.46 -60.39 -89.35
C LYS A 32 -23.55 -61.08 -87.99
N MET A 33 -23.63 -62.41 -88.00
CA MET A 33 -23.62 -63.20 -86.76
C MET A 33 -22.26 -63.12 -86.07
N GLU A 34 -21.17 -63.20 -86.84
CA GLU A 34 -19.81 -63.08 -86.35
C GLU A 34 -19.55 -61.67 -85.78
N VAL A 35 -19.86 -60.61 -86.52
CA VAL A 35 -19.74 -59.22 -86.04
C VAL A 35 -20.58 -58.98 -84.78
N GLY A 36 -21.83 -59.47 -84.75
CA GLY A 36 -22.68 -59.33 -83.56
C GLY A 36 -22.17 -60.12 -82.34
N GLN A 37 -21.51 -61.26 -82.58
CA GLN A 37 -20.89 -62.07 -81.52
C GLN A 37 -19.61 -61.39 -81.00
N GLU A 38 -18.78 -60.83 -81.88
CA GLU A 38 -17.60 -60.05 -81.52
C GLU A 38 -17.97 -58.80 -80.72
N GLU A 39 -19.01 -58.06 -81.13
CA GLU A 39 -19.51 -56.90 -80.37
C GLU A 39 -20.00 -57.31 -78.97
N MET A 40 -20.68 -58.46 -78.84
CA MET A 40 -21.13 -58.98 -77.55
C MET A 40 -19.94 -59.36 -76.66
N GLN A 41 -18.91 -60.00 -77.23
CA GLN A 41 -17.69 -60.34 -76.51
C GLN A 41 -16.94 -59.09 -76.06
N SER A 42 -16.78 -58.10 -76.94
CA SER A 42 -16.15 -56.83 -76.63
C SER A 42 -16.90 -56.07 -75.53
N GLY A 43 -18.23 -55.98 -75.61
CA GLY A 43 -19.05 -55.35 -74.58
C GLY A 43 -19.00 -56.08 -73.23
N GLN A 44 -18.89 -57.41 -73.24
CA GLN A 44 -18.73 -58.20 -72.01
C GLN A 44 -17.34 -57.98 -71.39
N GLU A 45 -16.29 -57.90 -72.21
CA GLU A 45 -14.93 -57.61 -71.76
C GLU A 45 -14.80 -56.18 -71.20
N GLU A 46 -15.46 -55.20 -71.82
CA GLU A 46 -15.51 -53.83 -71.32
C GLU A 46 -16.20 -53.75 -69.94
N MET A 47 -17.31 -54.48 -69.74
CA MET A 47 -17.94 -54.58 -68.42
C MET A 47 -17.02 -55.23 -67.39
N ARG A 48 -16.29 -56.29 -67.75
CA ARG A 48 -15.34 -56.95 -66.86
C ARG A 48 -14.20 -56.00 -66.48
N SER A 49 -13.60 -55.31 -67.46
CA SER A 49 -12.56 -54.31 -67.22
C SER A 49 -13.07 -53.14 -66.36
N GLY A 50 -14.30 -52.67 -66.62
CA GLY A 50 -14.95 -51.64 -65.81
C GLY A 50 -15.14 -52.05 -64.36
N GLN A 51 -15.53 -53.31 -64.11
CA GLN A 51 -15.65 -53.87 -62.77
C GLN A 51 -14.30 -53.98 -62.06
N GLU A 52 -13.26 -54.48 -62.75
CA GLU A 52 -11.89 -54.57 -62.21
C GLU A 52 -11.35 -53.19 -61.81
N ARG A 53 -11.61 -52.15 -62.62
CA ARG A 53 -11.23 -50.77 -62.30
C ARG A 53 -11.94 -50.25 -61.05
N LEU A 54 -13.22 -50.58 -60.86
CA LEU A 54 -13.96 -50.20 -59.64
C LEU A 54 -13.41 -50.92 -58.39
N GLU A 55 -13.04 -52.20 -58.53
CA GLU A 55 -12.40 -52.95 -57.44
C GLU A 55 -11.02 -52.38 -57.09
N GLN A 56 -10.21 -51.99 -58.07
CA GLN A 56 -8.93 -51.30 -57.82
C GLN A 56 -9.12 -49.97 -57.10
N VAL A 57 -10.08 -49.14 -57.52
CA VAL A 57 -10.37 -47.87 -56.83
C VAL A 57 -10.78 -48.13 -55.38
N ARG A 58 -11.60 -49.16 -55.14
CA ARG A 58 -12.01 -49.55 -53.79
C ARG A 58 -10.81 -50.03 -52.95
N SER A 59 -9.92 -50.84 -53.50
CA SER A 59 -8.74 -51.31 -52.76
C SER A 59 -7.79 -50.17 -52.42
N VAL A 60 -7.54 -49.25 -53.35
CA VAL A 60 -6.71 -48.05 -53.10
C VAL A 60 -7.34 -47.17 -52.02
N GLN A 61 -8.66 -47.00 -52.04
CA GLN A 61 -9.37 -46.24 -51.01
C GLN A 61 -9.23 -46.87 -49.62
N GLU A 62 -9.39 -48.19 -49.51
CA GLU A 62 -9.22 -48.90 -48.24
C GLU A 62 -7.77 -48.89 -47.76
N GLU A 63 -6.79 -49.00 -48.65
CA GLU A 63 -5.38 -48.88 -48.31
C GLU A 63 -5.05 -47.49 -47.77
N MET A 64 -5.48 -46.43 -48.47
CA MET A 64 -5.28 -45.05 -48.02
C MET A 64 -5.96 -44.79 -46.67
N LYS A 65 -7.17 -45.31 -46.46
CA LYS A 65 -7.88 -45.21 -45.19
C LYS A 65 -7.14 -45.93 -44.06
N SER A 66 -6.64 -47.14 -44.31
CA SER A 66 -5.85 -47.92 -43.36
C SER A 66 -4.55 -47.21 -42.98
N GLN A 67 -3.84 -46.65 -43.97
CA GLN A 67 -2.61 -45.88 -43.73
C GLN A 67 -2.86 -44.61 -42.91
N ILE A 68 -3.89 -43.83 -43.25
CA ILE A 68 -4.28 -42.63 -42.49
C ILE A 68 -4.65 -43.02 -41.06
N GLN A 69 -5.47 -44.06 -40.90
CA GLN A 69 -5.87 -44.53 -39.59
C GLN A 69 -4.65 -44.95 -38.74
N ALA A 70 -3.74 -45.76 -39.29
CA ALA A 70 -2.52 -46.19 -38.60
C ALA A 70 -1.61 -45.01 -38.22
N HIS A 71 -1.45 -44.02 -39.11
CA HIS A 71 -0.69 -42.80 -38.81
C HIS A 71 -1.30 -42.02 -37.65
N THR A 72 -2.63 -41.80 -37.70
CA THR A 72 -3.33 -41.08 -36.63
C THR A 72 -3.26 -41.83 -35.30
N GLU A 73 -3.38 -43.15 -35.30
CA GLU A 73 -3.23 -43.97 -34.10
C GLU A 73 -1.80 -43.89 -33.53
N SER A 74 -0.79 -43.93 -34.40
CA SER A 74 0.62 -43.78 -33.99
C SER A 74 0.91 -42.40 -33.39
N GLU A 75 0.45 -41.31 -34.02
CA GLU A 75 0.64 -39.95 -33.51
C GLU A 75 -0.06 -39.74 -32.16
N VAL A 76 -1.27 -40.28 -32.01
CA VAL A 76 -2.00 -40.21 -30.74
C VAL A 76 -1.27 -40.95 -29.63
N GLU A 77 -0.70 -42.13 -29.92
CA GLU A 77 0.06 -42.88 -28.91
C GLU A 77 1.37 -42.15 -28.55
N GLU A 78 2.05 -41.52 -29.50
CA GLU A 78 3.24 -40.71 -29.22
C GLU A 78 2.90 -39.50 -28.31
N ILE A 79 1.81 -38.79 -28.62
CA ILE A 79 1.32 -37.67 -27.79
C ILE A 79 0.99 -38.18 -26.38
N LYS A 80 0.32 -39.32 -26.26
CA LYS A 80 -0.03 -39.92 -24.98
C LYS A 80 1.21 -40.25 -24.16
N ILE A 81 2.23 -40.87 -24.75
CA ILE A 81 3.51 -41.14 -24.08
C ILE A 81 4.15 -39.83 -23.60
N HIS A 82 4.13 -38.79 -24.43
CA HIS A 82 4.69 -37.49 -24.04
C HIS A 82 3.93 -36.84 -22.88
N VAL A 83 2.60 -36.89 -22.90
CA VAL A 83 1.72 -36.37 -21.85
C VAL A 83 1.92 -37.14 -20.54
N ASP A 84 1.95 -38.47 -20.59
CA ASP A 84 2.20 -39.31 -19.41
C ASP A 84 3.58 -39.02 -18.80
N GLY A 85 4.60 -38.81 -19.65
CA GLY A 85 5.93 -38.40 -19.21
C GLY A 85 5.96 -37.01 -18.57
N CYS A 86 5.15 -36.06 -19.06
CA CYS A 86 5.01 -34.74 -18.43
C CYS A 86 4.26 -34.84 -17.09
N ILE A 87 3.21 -35.65 -17.01
CA ILE A 87 2.45 -35.90 -15.78
C ILE A 87 3.38 -36.48 -14.71
N GLY A 88 4.18 -37.50 -15.03
CA GLY A 88 5.12 -38.09 -14.08
C GLY A 88 6.12 -37.08 -13.50
N LYS A 89 6.69 -36.20 -14.33
CA LYS A 89 7.60 -35.13 -13.86
C LYS A 89 6.90 -34.16 -12.91
N ILE A 90 5.66 -33.76 -13.23
CA ILE A 90 4.88 -32.87 -12.37
C ILE A 90 4.58 -33.56 -11.03
N GLU A 91 4.22 -34.84 -11.06
CA GLU A 91 3.98 -35.62 -9.83
C GLU A 91 5.23 -35.70 -8.95
N GLU A 92 6.41 -35.94 -9.53
CA GLU A 92 7.69 -35.92 -8.81
C GLU A 92 7.97 -34.54 -8.16
N GLU A 93 7.78 -33.45 -8.91
CA GLU A 93 7.97 -32.09 -8.39
C GLU A 93 6.99 -31.78 -7.26
N VAL A 94 5.71 -32.16 -7.40
CA VAL A 94 4.69 -31.98 -6.37
C VAL A 94 5.05 -32.76 -5.10
N GLN A 95 5.54 -34.00 -5.21
CA GLN A 95 6.01 -34.77 -4.05
C GLN A 95 7.23 -34.12 -3.40
N CYS A 96 8.18 -33.61 -4.19
CA CYS A 96 9.34 -32.88 -3.67
C CYS A 96 8.93 -31.62 -2.89
N VAL A 97 8.02 -30.81 -3.43
CA VAL A 97 7.49 -29.61 -2.77
C VAL A 97 6.76 -29.99 -1.49
N LYS A 98 5.96 -31.06 -1.51
CA LYS A 98 5.26 -31.56 -0.32
C LYS A 98 6.23 -31.88 0.82
N LEU A 99 7.30 -32.62 0.55
CA LEU A 99 8.32 -32.95 1.56
C LEU A 99 9.03 -31.70 2.12
N LYS A 100 9.33 -30.72 1.25
CA LYS A 100 9.92 -29.44 1.69
C LYS A 100 8.98 -28.65 2.59
N ILE A 101 7.68 -28.68 2.32
CA ILE A 101 6.66 -28.03 3.17
C ILE A 101 6.63 -28.70 4.54
N GLU A 102 6.60 -30.03 4.60
CA GLU A 102 6.62 -30.80 5.86
C GLU A 102 7.90 -30.51 6.68
N GLU A 103 9.06 -30.39 6.03
CA GLU A 103 10.32 -30.02 6.68
C GLU A 103 10.27 -28.62 7.28
N VAL A 104 9.79 -27.63 6.52
CA VAL A 104 9.65 -26.24 6.98
C VAL A 104 8.65 -26.15 8.13
N GLU A 105 7.52 -26.85 8.04
CA GLU A 105 6.51 -26.91 9.10
C GLU A 105 7.12 -27.45 10.41
N SER A 106 7.90 -28.54 10.31
CA SER A 106 8.61 -29.13 11.46
C SER A 106 9.66 -28.18 12.06
N GLU A 107 10.40 -27.43 11.24
CA GLU A 107 11.38 -26.45 11.73
C GLU A 107 10.71 -25.25 12.42
N VAL A 108 9.62 -24.74 11.84
CA VAL A 108 8.84 -23.65 12.43
C VAL A 108 8.25 -24.08 13.77
N GLN A 109 7.66 -25.28 13.84
CA GLN A 109 7.12 -25.84 15.07
C GLN A 109 8.19 -25.92 16.18
N ARG A 110 9.37 -26.45 15.86
CA ARG A 110 10.51 -26.52 16.80
C ARG A 110 10.96 -25.14 17.28
N LYS A 111 10.95 -24.13 16.40
CA LYS A 111 11.30 -22.74 16.77
C LYS A 111 10.27 -22.12 17.71
N ILE A 112 8.98 -22.41 17.50
CA ILE A 112 7.90 -21.94 18.37
C ILE A 112 8.07 -22.56 19.76
N GLU A 113 8.22 -23.88 19.85
CA GLU A 113 8.44 -24.59 21.12
C GLU A 113 9.66 -24.03 21.86
N GLY A 114 10.79 -23.83 21.16
CA GLY A 114 11.99 -23.25 21.78
C GLY A 114 11.85 -21.78 22.20
N VAL A 115 10.94 -21.01 21.59
CA VAL A 115 10.61 -19.66 22.06
C VAL A 115 9.69 -19.73 23.27
N GLU A 116 8.69 -20.61 23.28
CA GLU A 116 7.80 -20.84 24.41
C GLU A 116 8.56 -21.24 25.66
N GLU A 117 9.50 -22.19 25.57
CA GLU A 117 10.37 -22.60 26.69
C GLU A 117 11.16 -21.41 27.26
N LYS A 118 11.78 -20.58 26.39
CA LYS A 118 12.53 -19.39 26.83
C LYS A 118 11.65 -18.35 27.50
N VAL A 119 10.42 -18.18 27.02
CA VAL A 119 9.45 -17.25 27.62
C VAL A 119 9.01 -17.78 28.98
N GLN A 120 8.70 -19.07 29.10
CA GLN A 120 8.35 -19.71 30.36
C GLN A 120 9.48 -19.59 31.39
N GLU A 121 10.74 -19.86 31.00
CA GLU A 121 11.90 -19.69 31.88
C GLU A 121 12.04 -18.26 32.41
N LYS A 122 11.87 -17.26 31.54
CA LYS A 122 11.90 -15.85 31.94
C LYS A 122 10.76 -15.49 32.88
N ILE A 123 9.56 -16.02 32.65
CA ILE A 123 8.41 -15.83 33.54
C ILE A 123 8.72 -16.43 34.91
N SER A 124 9.16 -17.69 34.99
CA SER A 124 9.53 -18.33 36.25
C SER A 124 10.66 -17.60 37.00
N ASN A 125 11.64 -17.05 36.27
CA ASN A 125 12.69 -16.23 36.87
C ASN A 125 12.13 -14.93 37.48
N LEU A 126 11.21 -14.26 36.78
CA LEU A 126 10.55 -13.05 37.27
C LEU A 126 9.64 -13.34 38.47
N GLU A 127 8.87 -14.42 38.44
CA GLU A 127 8.04 -14.87 39.57
C GLU A 127 8.88 -15.10 40.83
N ARG A 128 10.03 -15.79 40.71
CA ARG A 128 10.98 -15.97 41.82
C ARG A 128 11.47 -14.63 42.37
N ARG A 129 11.88 -13.70 41.49
CA ARG A 129 12.35 -12.36 41.90
C ARG A 129 11.26 -11.53 42.57
N ILE A 130 10.00 -11.67 42.13
CA ILE A 130 8.85 -11.03 42.77
C ILE A 130 8.64 -11.62 44.17
N ASN A 131 8.64 -12.95 44.31
CA ASN A 131 8.49 -13.62 45.60
C ASN A 131 9.61 -13.25 46.59
N GLU A 132 10.87 -13.13 46.15
CA GLU A 132 11.99 -12.65 46.98
C GLU A 132 11.79 -11.22 47.49
N LEU A 133 11.11 -10.37 46.71
CA LEU A 133 10.76 -9.01 47.12
C LEU A 133 9.54 -8.98 48.06
N GLU A 134 8.59 -9.91 47.90
CA GLU A 134 7.42 -10.04 48.78
C GLU A 134 7.74 -10.70 50.13
N GLU A 135 8.63 -11.70 50.18
CA GLU A 135 9.07 -12.38 51.42
C GLU A 135 10.00 -11.54 52.30
N ARG A 136 10.37 -10.33 51.88
CA ARG A 136 11.03 -9.35 52.74
C ARG A 136 10.00 -8.35 53.26
N PRO A 137 9.15 -8.68 54.26
CA PRO A 137 8.30 -7.70 54.90
C PRO A 137 9.20 -6.74 55.68
N ASN A 138 9.37 -5.53 55.17
CA ASN A 138 9.83 -4.37 55.92
C ASN A 138 10.97 -4.62 56.92
N TYR A 139 12.16 -5.00 56.46
CA TYR A 139 13.38 -4.56 57.15
C TYR A 139 13.92 -3.34 56.41
N PHE A 140 13.41 -2.18 56.81
CA PHE A 140 14.15 -0.93 56.70
C PHE A 140 15.46 -1.15 57.47
N PRO A 141 16.64 -1.18 56.83
CA PRO A 141 17.87 -1.10 57.58
C PRO A 141 17.85 0.26 58.27
N ALA A 142 17.74 0.26 59.60
CA ALA A 142 18.09 1.42 60.38
C ALA A 142 19.55 1.74 60.04
N SER A 143 19.76 2.97 59.55
CA SER A 143 21.05 3.60 59.22
C SER A 143 21.89 2.96 58.10
N GLN A 144 21.63 3.40 56.86
CA GLN A 144 22.69 4.06 56.10
C GLN A 144 22.10 5.38 55.62
N GLU A 145 22.69 6.48 56.09
CA GLU A 145 22.25 7.85 55.86
C GLU A 145 21.91 8.12 54.39
N PHE A 146 20.63 8.17 54.08
CA PHE A 146 20.10 9.21 53.21
C PHE A 146 19.04 9.97 53.99
N MET A 147 19.52 10.75 54.97
CA MET A 147 18.96 12.06 55.25
C MET A 147 19.17 12.97 54.03
N SER A 148 18.62 12.57 52.89
CA SER A 148 18.14 13.52 51.91
C SER A 148 16.64 13.39 51.98
N SER A 149 16.05 14.05 52.97
CA SER A 149 14.75 14.67 52.76
C SER A 149 14.94 15.51 51.50
N ARG A 150 14.72 14.91 50.33
CA ARG A 150 14.76 15.61 49.05
C ARG A 150 13.75 16.72 49.25
N PRO A 151 14.14 18.00 49.23
CA PRO A 151 13.19 19.06 49.47
C PRO A 151 12.09 18.89 48.42
N THR A 152 10.91 18.45 48.82
CA THR A 152 9.76 18.39 47.92
C THR A 152 9.48 19.84 47.56
N VAL A 153 9.98 20.26 46.41
CA VAL A 153 9.73 21.62 45.92
C VAL A 153 8.23 21.74 45.79
N LYS A 154 7.65 22.71 46.50
CA LYS A 154 6.20 22.87 46.60
C LYS A 154 5.58 22.96 45.20
N PRO A 155 4.39 22.36 45.00
CA PRO A 155 3.61 22.54 43.79
C PRO A 155 3.54 24.00 43.36
N LEU A 156 3.89 24.27 42.10
CA LEU A 156 3.70 25.59 41.53
C LEU A 156 2.20 25.84 41.35
N THR A 157 1.81 27.11 41.32
CA THR A 157 0.45 27.53 40.98
C THR A 157 0.48 28.23 39.63
N PHE A 158 -0.52 27.94 38.79
CA PHE A 158 -0.70 28.58 37.49
C PHE A 158 -2.08 29.21 37.42
N ASP A 159 -2.12 30.53 37.29
CA ASP A 159 -3.35 31.34 37.23
C ASP A 159 -3.64 31.89 35.83
N GLY A 160 -2.75 31.62 34.86
CA GLY A 160 -2.80 32.14 33.50
C GLY A 160 -2.19 33.54 33.31
N GLN A 161 -1.63 34.18 34.35
CA GLN A 161 -1.00 35.51 34.22
C GLN A 161 0.44 35.47 33.70
N THR A 162 1.16 34.38 34.00
CA THR A 162 2.50 34.13 33.45
C THR A 162 2.39 33.37 32.13
N SER A 163 3.34 33.55 31.20
CA SER A 163 3.28 32.78 29.96
C SER A 163 3.38 31.29 30.26
N TRP A 164 2.59 30.51 29.52
CA TRP A 164 2.57 29.05 29.67
C TRP A 164 3.96 28.43 29.49
N THR A 165 4.75 28.95 28.56
CA THR A 165 6.14 28.52 28.31
C THR A 165 7.03 28.68 29.54
N VAL A 166 6.94 29.81 30.24
CA VAL A 166 7.72 30.07 31.46
C VAL A 166 7.26 29.19 32.62
N PHE A 167 5.95 28.95 32.75
CA PHE A 167 5.43 28.03 33.75
C PHE A 167 5.87 26.59 33.46
N LYS A 168 5.74 26.11 32.23
CA LYS A 168 6.11 24.77 31.78
C LYS A 168 7.59 24.48 32.07
N THR A 169 8.50 25.39 31.73
CA THR A 169 9.93 25.22 32.05
C THR A 169 10.18 25.08 33.55
N ARG A 170 9.51 25.88 34.40
CA ARG A 170 9.66 25.77 35.86
C ARG A 170 9.06 24.47 36.39
N PHE A 171 7.92 24.06 35.84
CA PHE A 171 7.26 22.81 36.17
C PHE A 171 8.13 21.60 35.78
N ASP A 172 8.74 21.61 34.60
CA ASP A 172 9.65 20.56 34.13
C ASP A 172 10.85 20.42 35.05
N VAL A 173 11.51 21.53 35.39
CA VAL A 173 12.62 21.54 36.37
C VAL A 173 12.18 20.91 37.69
N VAL A 174 11.03 21.33 38.23
CA VAL A 174 10.50 20.78 39.49
C VAL A 174 10.18 19.29 39.38
N SER A 175 9.58 18.87 38.27
CA SER A 175 9.22 17.47 38.04
C SER A 175 10.45 16.57 37.93
N SER A 176 11.51 17.02 37.24
CA SER A 176 12.79 16.32 37.13
C SER A 176 13.51 16.29 38.48
N THR A 177 13.51 17.41 39.22
CA THR A 177 14.09 17.46 40.57
C THR A 177 13.31 16.65 41.59
N ASN A 178 12.07 16.26 41.30
CA ASN A 178 11.28 15.41 42.18
C ASN A 178 11.15 13.97 41.66
N GLY A 179 11.59 13.68 40.43
CA GLY A 179 11.50 12.35 39.81
C GLY A 179 10.06 11.92 39.51
N TRP A 180 9.18 12.85 39.14
CA TRP A 180 7.79 12.54 38.86
C TRP A 180 7.64 11.72 37.56
N THR A 181 6.84 10.66 37.61
CA THR A 181 6.37 9.94 36.41
C THR A 181 5.33 10.78 35.68
N ASP A 182 5.07 10.52 34.40
CA ASP A 182 4.15 11.34 33.60
C ASP A 182 2.72 11.37 34.16
N PHE A 183 2.29 10.29 34.82
CA PHE A 183 1.03 10.25 35.57
C PHE A 183 1.01 11.22 36.76
N VAL A 184 2.10 11.27 37.53
CA VAL A 184 2.25 12.19 38.68
C VAL A 184 2.37 13.64 38.17
N LYS A 185 3.08 13.87 37.06
CA LYS A 185 3.15 15.17 36.40
C LYS A 185 1.77 15.66 35.98
N ALA A 186 0.97 14.81 35.32
CA ALA A 186 -0.39 15.18 34.91
C ALA A 186 -1.26 15.57 36.11
N SER A 187 -1.27 14.76 37.16
CA SER A 187 -2.02 15.01 38.39
C SER A 187 -1.59 16.31 39.08
N GLN A 188 -0.28 16.53 39.16
CA GLN A 188 0.30 17.70 39.82
C GLN A 188 0.11 18.99 39.00
N LEU A 189 0.08 18.85 37.67
CA LEU A 189 -0.21 19.92 36.73
C LEU A 189 -1.69 20.35 36.85
N VAL A 190 -2.63 19.40 36.87
CA VAL A 190 -4.05 19.70 37.11
C VAL A 190 -4.26 20.38 38.47
N ALA A 191 -3.60 19.89 39.52
CA ALA A 191 -3.67 20.48 40.86
C ALA A 191 -3.09 21.90 40.95
N SER A 192 -2.19 22.27 40.02
CA SER A 192 -1.56 23.59 39.96
C SER A 192 -2.50 24.68 39.44
N PHE A 193 -3.55 24.33 38.70
CA PHE A 193 -4.41 25.30 38.05
C PHE A 193 -5.25 26.09 39.06
N ARG A 194 -5.32 27.40 38.82
CA ARG A 194 -6.13 28.37 39.56
C ARG A 194 -6.72 29.37 38.58
N GLY A 195 -7.82 30.02 38.95
CA GLY A 195 -8.42 31.08 38.14
C GLY A 195 -8.66 30.67 36.68
N SER A 196 -8.24 31.51 35.73
CA SER A 196 -8.45 31.29 34.29
C SER A 196 -7.85 29.99 33.75
N ALA A 197 -6.77 29.50 34.36
CA ALA A 197 -6.16 28.23 33.96
C ALA A 197 -7.04 27.02 34.33
N ALA A 198 -7.83 27.12 35.40
CA ALA A 198 -8.73 26.05 35.80
C ALA A 198 -9.91 25.87 34.83
N GLU A 199 -10.29 26.92 34.09
CA GLU A 199 -11.36 26.86 33.07
C GLU A 199 -10.99 25.92 31.92
N VAL A 200 -9.70 25.69 31.66
CA VAL A 200 -9.21 24.73 30.65
C VAL A 200 -9.67 23.30 30.97
N LEU A 201 -9.85 22.97 32.25
CA LEU A 201 -10.33 21.65 32.67
C LEU A 201 -11.76 21.37 32.20
N GLN A 202 -12.58 22.39 31.96
CA GLN A 202 -13.95 22.21 31.46
C GLN A 202 -13.99 21.71 30.00
N GLY A 203 -12.92 21.93 29.24
CA GLY A 203 -12.80 21.51 27.84
C GLY A 203 -12.19 20.11 27.66
N ILE A 204 -11.75 19.46 28.74
CA ILE A 204 -11.06 18.16 28.70
C ILE A 204 -11.95 17.10 29.36
N PRO A 205 -12.24 15.97 28.69
CA PRO A 205 -12.91 14.82 29.30
C PRO A 205 -12.16 14.29 30.53
N ALA A 206 -12.88 13.88 31.58
CA ALA A 206 -12.29 13.49 32.86
C ALA A 206 -11.34 12.28 32.76
N ASP A 207 -11.63 11.34 31.85
CA ASP A 207 -10.80 10.16 31.56
C ASP A 207 -9.45 10.52 30.94
N LYS A 208 -9.30 11.74 30.41
CA LYS A 208 -8.07 12.24 29.76
C LYS A 208 -7.27 13.22 30.62
N LEU A 209 -7.72 13.52 31.84
CA LEU A 209 -6.99 14.37 32.79
C LEU A 209 -5.78 13.68 33.44
N THR A 210 -5.52 12.43 33.06
CA THR A 210 -4.32 11.66 33.44
C THR A 210 -3.25 11.68 32.36
N ASP A 211 -3.60 12.07 31.13
CA ASP A 211 -2.65 12.20 30.02
C ASP A 211 -2.02 13.59 30.01
N LEU A 212 -0.74 13.63 30.39
CA LEU A 212 0.07 14.84 30.42
C LEU A 212 0.03 15.58 29.08
N THR A 213 0.11 14.86 27.96
CA THR A 213 0.22 15.49 26.63
C THR A 213 -1.06 16.21 26.21
N THR A 214 -2.23 15.65 26.56
CA THR A 214 -3.53 16.26 26.29
C THR A 214 -3.72 17.55 27.09
N ILE A 215 -3.32 17.54 28.37
CA ILE A 215 -3.39 18.72 29.24
C ILE A 215 -2.46 19.83 28.74
N GLU A 216 -1.22 19.49 28.39
CA GLU A 216 -0.25 20.46 27.87
C GLU A 216 -0.71 21.11 26.56
N LYS A 217 -1.29 20.33 25.63
CA LYS A 217 -1.81 20.87 24.36
C LYS A 217 -2.96 21.85 24.58
N ALA A 218 -3.84 21.57 25.54
CA ALA A 218 -4.96 22.46 25.85
C ALA A 218 -4.46 23.80 26.43
N LEU A 219 -3.41 23.77 27.25
CA LEU A 219 -2.79 24.96 27.83
C LEU A 219 -2.00 25.75 26.79
N GLU A 220 -1.24 25.07 25.93
CA GLU A 220 -0.53 25.71 24.81
C GLU A 220 -1.52 26.43 23.87
N SER A 221 -2.68 25.83 23.61
CA SER A 221 -3.73 26.44 22.81
C SER A 221 -4.31 27.71 23.45
N ARG A 222 -4.56 27.71 24.76
CA ARG A 222 -5.19 28.84 25.46
C ARG A 222 -4.22 29.93 25.90
N PHE A 223 -3.03 29.55 26.35
CA PHE A 223 -2.05 30.41 27.02
C PHE A 223 -0.67 30.44 26.34
N GLY A 224 -0.52 29.77 25.19
CA GLY A 224 0.71 29.82 24.39
C GLY A 224 0.99 31.22 23.85
N ASP A 225 2.26 31.48 23.53
CA ASP A 225 2.77 32.81 23.18
C ASP A 225 2.12 33.41 21.90
N SER A 226 1.56 32.54 21.04
CA SER A 226 0.80 32.91 19.85
C SER A 226 -0.46 33.73 20.18
N HIS A 227 -1.20 33.34 21.21
CA HIS A 227 -2.43 34.03 21.63
C HIS A 227 -2.15 35.31 22.43
N LEU A 228 -1.09 35.33 23.23
CA LEU A 228 -0.67 36.53 23.94
C LEU A 228 -0.28 37.66 22.96
N THR A 229 0.36 37.30 21.84
CA THR A 229 0.66 38.22 20.74
C THR A 229 -0.61 38.77 20.08
N GLN A 230 -1.65 37.94 19.88
CA GLN A 230 -2.94 38.40 19.36
C GLN A 230 -3.70 39.29 20.35
N PHE A 231 -3.68 38.94 21.64
CA PHE A 231 -4.27 39.73 22.72
C PHE A 231 -3.62 41.12 22.80
N TYR A 232 -2.29 41.20 22.90
CA TYR A 232 -1.57 42.48 22.91
C TYR A 232 -1.73 43.25 21.59
N ARG A 233 -1.78 42.58 20.43
CA ARG A 233 -2.05 43.24 19.15
C ARG A 233 -3.46 43.84 19.10
N THR A 234 -4.42 43.20 19.76
CA THR A 234 -5.81 43.66 19.83
C THR A 234 -5.95 44.80 20.85
N GLU A 235 -5.34 44.69 22.03
CA GLU A 235 -5.27 45.79 23.00
C GLU A 235 -4.57 47.03 22.43
N LEU A 236 -3.44 46.87 21.74
CA LEU A 236 -2.75 48.00 21.11
C LEU A 236 -3.60 48.64 20.01
N LYS A 237 -4.44 47.86 19.30
CA LYS A 237 -5.36 48.38 18.28
C LYS A 237 -6.56 49.13 18.91
N THR A 238 -7.08 48.66 20.04
CA THR A 238 -8.18 49.35 20.74
C THR A 238 -7.68 50.61 21.44
N GLU A 239 -6.48 50.57 22.02
CA GLU A 239 -5.84 51.74 22.62
C GLU A 239 -5.42 52.78 21.57
N ALA A 240 -4.93 52.36 20.39
CA ALA A 240 -4.64 53.26 19.27
C ALA A 240 -5.89 53.96 18.69
N ARG A 241 -7.07 53.32 18.81
CA ARG A 241 -8.37 53.92 18.46
C ARG A 241 -8.90 54.86 19.53
N ARG A 242 -8.42 54.75 20.77
CA ARG A 242 -8.64 55.72 21.84
C ARG A 242 -7.55 56.79 21.83
N LYS A 243 -7.61 57.74 20.90
CA LYS A 243 -6.85 58.99 21.06
C LYS A 243 -7.67 60.06 21.76
N PRO A 244 -7.04 60.86 22.64
CA PRO A 244 -7.70 61.91 23.40
C PRO A 244 -7.99 63.10 22.49
N SER A 245 -9.12 63.75 22.78
CA SER A 245 -9.46 65.08 22.30
C SER A 245 -8.25 66.00 22.39
N ARG A 246 -7.86 66.56 21.24
CA ARG A 246 -6.88 67.64 21.13
C ARG A 246 -7.44 68.87 21.85
N ASN A 247 -7.01 69.12 23.09
CA ASN A 247 -6.97 70.46 23.64
C ASN A 247 -5.56 71.00 23.40
N GLY A 248 -5.47 71.95 22.47
CA GLY A 248 -4.24 72.66 22.18
C GLY A 248 -3.87 73.60 23.32
N CYS A 249 -2.58 73.63 23.66
CA CYS A 249 -1.99 74.77 24.33
C CYS A 249 -0.75 75.21 23.54
N ARG A 250 -0.89 76.42 22.99
CA ARG A 250 0.14 77.27 22.41
C ARG A 250 0.76 78.07 23.57
N CYS A 251 2.08 78.00 23.78
CA CYS A 251 2.88 79.10 24.32
C CYS A 251 4.31 78.93 23.79
N GLY A 252 5.07 79.97 23.41
CA GLY A 252 5.05 81.34 23.92
C GLY A 252 6.21 81.48 24.89
N THR A 253 7.22 82.26 24.47
CA THR A 253 8.52 82.47 25.12
C THR A 253 8.44 83.09 26.53
N THR A 254 9.55 82.92 27.26
CA THR A 254 10.04 83.62 28.48
C THR A 254 9.50 83.22 29.86
N ASN A 255 10.47 82.78 30.68
CA ASN A 255 10.77 83.03 32.10
C ASN A 255 9.73 82.79 33.23
N ASP A 256 10.24 82.02 34.20
CA ASP A 256 9.98 81.99 35.65
C ASP A 256 8.71 81.39 36.27
N CYS A 257 8.98 80.75 37.43
CA CYS A 257 8.11 80.39 38.57
C CYS A 257 7.49 78.97 38.65
N THR A 258 8.16 78.15 39.46
CA THR A 258 7.69 77.50 40.72
C THR A 258 6.29 76.85 40.81
N ASP A 259 6.32 75.56 41.19
CA ASP A 259 5.37 74.77 41.97
C ASP A 259 3.85 74.97 41.80
N ALA A 260 3.19 73.95 41.26
CA ALA A 260 1.93 73.45 41.78
C ALA A 260 1.64 72.00 41.36
N SER A 261 1.62 71.16 42.38
CA SER A 261 0.86 69.93 42.54
C SER A 261 -0.36 69.71 41.62
N GLY A 262 -0.53 68.45 41.19
CA GLY A 262 -1.86 67.84 41.14
C GLY A 262 -2.43 67.54 39.76
N CYS A 263 -1.93 66.48 39.10
CA CYS A 263 -2.73 65.66 38.18
C CYS A 263 -2.21 64.21 38.20
N SER A 264 -2.80 63.41 39.10
CA SER A 264 -2.62 61.96 39.20
C SER A 264 -3.38 61.27 38.07
N GLY A 265 -2.72 61.10 36.92
CA GLY A 265 -3.11 60.15 35.89
C GLY A 265 -2.32 58.85 36.07
N LYS A 266 -2.91 57.84 36.72
CA LYS A 266 -2.33 56.50 36.86
C LYS A 266 -2.15 55.87 35.47
N LEU A 267 -0.93 55.86 34.95
CA LEU A 267 -0.53 54.98 33.84
C LEU A 267 -0.42 53.54 34.36
N ILE A 268 -1.49 52.77 34.21
CA ILE A 268 -1.52 51.32 34.42
C ILE A 268 -1.09 50.65 33.11
N SER A 269 0.20 50.66 32.80
CA SER A 269 0.78 49.73 31.82
C SER A 269 2.28 49.53 32.11
N PRO A 270 2.74 48.30 32.44
CA PRO A 270 4.14 48.01 32.73
C PRO A 270 5.10 48.34 31.56
N VAL A 271 4.61 48.34 30.33
CA VAL A 271 5.38 48.58 29.11
C VAL A 271 5.78 50.04 28.96
N LEU A 272 4.88 50.97 29.34
CA LEU A 272 5.17 52.41 29.31
C LEU A 272 6.19 52.82 30.38
N ARG A 273 6.17 52.17 31.56
CA ARG A 273 7.23 52.36 32.58
C ARG A 273 8.60 52.00 32.04
N ARG A 274 8.75 50.84 31.37
CA ARG A 274 10.05 50.40 30.80
C ARG A 274 10.55 51.33 29.70
N ARG A 275 9.66 51.89 28.88
CA ARG A 275 10.03 52.83 27.80
C ARG A 275 10.47 54.20 28.36
N GLN A 276 9.87 54.64 29.46
CA GLN A 276 10.24 55.89 30.14
C GLN A 276 11.52 55.75 30.99
N GLN A 277 11.78 54.58 31.59
CA GLN A 277 13.05 54.26 32.24
C GLN A 277 14.22 54.18 31.25
N ARG A 278 14.04 53.52 30.09
CA ARG A 278 15.10 53.48 29.06
C ARG A 278 15.45 54.86 28.49
N ARG A 279 14.46 55.75 28.33
CA ARG A 279 14.71 57.14 27.92
C ARG A 279 15.47 57.96 28.98
N ARG A 280 15.22 57.73 30.27
CA ARG A 280 15.95 58.40 31.37
C ARG A 280 17.42 57.92 31.48
N HIS A 281 17.69 56.64 31.26
CA HIS A 281 19.05 56.09 31.30
C HIS A 281 19.91 56.50 30.08
N ALA A 282 19.30 56.68 28.90
CA ALA A 282 20.03 57.13 27.70
C ALA A 282 20.54 58.58 27.83
N THR A 283 19.75 59.47 28.43
CA THR A 283 20.16 60.87 28.69
C THR A 283 21.17 60.99 29.82
N PHE A 284 21.17 60.07 30.81
CA PHE A 284 22.15 60.07 31.90
C PHE A 284 23.56 59.71 31.41
N ASN A 285 23.68 58.72 30.52
CA ASN A 285 24.98 58.28 29.99
C ASN A 285 25.63 59.26 29.00
N GLN A 286 24.85 60.15 28.38
CA GLN A 286 25.38 61.17 27.47
C GLN A 286 25.98 62.38 28.21
N ILE A 287 25.50 62.65 29.44
CA ILE A 287 26.03 63.72 30.31
C ILE A 287 27.28 63.23 31.06
N ASP A 288 27.34 61.95 31.43
CA ASP A 288 28.48 61.36 32.16
C ASP A 288 29.68 61.03 31.25
N GLY A 289 29.43 60.75 29.96
CA GLY A 289 30.49 60.52 28.96
C GLY A 289 31.29 61.79 28.58
N ARG A 290 30.66 62.97 28.66
CA ARG A 290 31.34 64.26 28.43
C ARG A 290 32.19 64.71 29.62
N LYS A 291 31.78 64.40 30.85
CA LYS A 291 32.57 64.70 32.06
C LYS A 291 33.75 63.75 32.27
N ARG A 292 33.66 62.49 31.81
CA ARG A 292 34.78 61.54 31.89
C ARG A 292 35.87 61.74 30.84
N SER A 293 35.61 62.46 29.75
CA SER A 293 36.61 62.75 28.72
C SER A 293 37.46 63.99 29.00
N GLU A 294 37.03 64.91 29.88
CA GLU A 294 37.83 66.07 30.30
C GLU A 294 38.76 65.78 31.51
N ILE A 295 38.61 64.64 32.20
CA ILE A 295 39.39 64.31 33.41
C ILE A 295 40.59 63.38 33.11
N ILE A 296 40.65 62.74 31.93
CA ILE A 296 41.74 61.80 31.57
C ILE A 296 42.81 62.45 30.66
N SER A 297 42.61 63.69 30.19
CA SER A 297 43.58 64.43 29.36
C SER A 297 44.49 65.39 30.15
N GLY A 298 44.57 65.26 31.48
CA GLY A 298 45.27 66.20 32.37
C GLY A 298 46.10 65.57 33.49
N LEU A 299 46.45 64.28 33.41
CA LEU A 299 47.43 63.62 34.27
C LEU A 299 48.43 62.83 33.41
#